data_AF-A0A8J2ZSQ6-F1
#
_entry.id   AF-A0A8J2ZSQ6-F1
#
_cell.length_a   1.000
_cell.length_b   1.000
_cell.length_c   1.000
_cell.angle_alpha   90.00
_cell.angle_beta   90.00
_cell.angle_gamma   90.00
#
_symmetry.space_group_name_H-M   'P 1'
#
loop_
_entity.id
_entity.type
_entity.pdbx_description
1 polymer ?
#
loop_
_entity_poly.entity_id
_entity_poly.type
_entity_poly.pdbx_seq_one_letter_code
_entity_poly.pdbx_strand_id
1 'polypeptide(L)'
;MQSGQVFQGKNHPEMGHILVQKHEDDPFEGSCPSHGACIEGLASGTAIEKRYGKKGMKLANNDKVWEIEAYYLAQACMNYYVILQPEKIILGGGVMKQEKLYEMTREKFMKFLNGYLEVPNVRQLIVAPELNDDQGVIGAMLLCQ
;
A
#
# COMPACT_ATOMS: atom_id res chain seq x y z
N MET A 1 -13.00 1.20 -7.36
CA MET A 1 -14.29 1.40 -8.05
C MET A 1 -15.29 0.39 -7.51
N GLN A 2 -16.57 0.71 -7.51
CA GLN A 2 -17.66 -0.21 -7.15
C GLN A 2 -18.68 -0.18 -8.29
N SER A 3 -18.99 -1.36 -8.85
CA SER A 3 -19.94 -1.48 -9.99
C SER A 3 -19.62 -0.54 -11.16
N GLY A 4 -18.34 -0.39 -11.50
CA GLY A 4 -17.88 0.48 -12.59
C GLY A 4 -17.85 1.97 -12.27
N GLN A 5 -18.21 2.39 -11.06
CA GLN A 5 -18.20 3.80 -10.64
C GLN A 5 -17.11 4.08 -9.61
N VAL A 6 -16.64 5.33 -9.56
CA VAL A 6 -15.76 5.78 -8.47
C VAL A 6 -16.54 5.69 -7.16
N PHE A 7 -15.97 5.02 -6.17
CA PHE A 7 -16.61 4.89 -4.87
C PHE A 7 -16.63 6.25 -4.18
N GLN A 8 -17.82 6.72 -3.80
CA GLN A 8 -18.02 8.00 -3.14
C GLN A 8 -18.87 7.78 -1.88
N GLY A 9 -18.32 8.12 -0.72
CA GLY A 9 -19.06 8.20 0.54
C GLY A 9 -19.59 9.62 0.77
N LYS A 10 -19.64 10.05 2.04
CA LYS A 10 -19.84 11.47 2.37
C LYS A 10 -18.75 12.34 1.74
N ASN A 11 -17.52 11.85 1.74
CA ASN A 11 -16.34 12.42 1.08
C ASN A 11 -15.64 11.32 0.26
N HIS A 12 -14.58 11.68 -0.47
CA HIS A 12 -13.66 10.70 -1.02
C HIS A 12 -12.96 9.93 0.12
N PRO A 13 -12.56 8.67 -0.11
CA PRO A 13 -11.81 7.90 0.88
C PRO A 13 -10.42 8.49 1.17
N GLU A 14 -10.04 8.51 2.44
CA GLU A 14 -8.68 8.84 2.92
C GLU A 14 -8.01 7.58 3.48
N MET A 15 -7.81 6.61 2.59
CA MET A 15 -7.34 5.27 2.99
C MET A 15 -5.90 5.29 3.54
N GLY A 16 -5.08 6.27 3.14
CA GLY A 16 -3.70 6.45 3.63
C GLY A 16 -3.57 6.78 5.12
N HIS A 17 -4.68 7.08 5.81
CA HIS A 17 -4.67 7.47 7.22
C HIS A 17 -5.24 6.43 8.18
N ILE A 18 -5.48 5.20 7.73
CA ILE A 18 -5.83 4.11 8.65
C ILE A 18 -4.69 3.81 9.63
N LEU A 19 -5.05 3.43 10.85
CA LEU A 19 -4.10 2.95 11.85
C LEU A 19 -3.75 1.49 11.58
N VAL A 20 -2.49 1.14 11.81
CA VAL A 20 -1.95 -0.21 11.65
C VAL A 20 -1.09 -0.56 12.85
N GLN A 21 -0.83 -1.85 13.06
CA GLN A 21 0.08 -2.28 14.11
C GLN A 21 1.51 -1.97 13.68
N LYS A 22 2.28 -1.34 14.57
CA LYS A 22 3.71 -1.11 14.34
C LYS A 22 4.46 -2.44 14.29
N HIS A 23 5.45 -2.53 13.41
CA HIS A 23 6.37 -3.66 13.41
C HIS A 23 7.21 -3.61 14.70
N GLU A 24 7.41 -4.74 15.36
CA GLU A 24 8.11 -4.80 16.66
C GLU A 24 9.54 -4.23 16.58
N ASP A 25 10.23 -4.51 15.47
CA ASP A 25 11.58 -3.98 15.19
C ASP A 25 11.60 -2.55 14.62
N ASP A 26 10.48 -1.84 14.52
CA ASP A 26 10.42 -0.49 13.95
C ASP A 26 10.20 0.59 15.03
N PRO A 27 11.30 1.22 15.54
CA PRO A 27 11.19 2.27 16.53
C PRO A 27 10.63 3.58 15.96
N PHE A 28 10.50 3.73 14.64
CA PHE A 28 10.06 4.97 14.00
C PHE A 28 8.67 5.40 14.47
N GLU A 29 8.52 6.66 14.87
CA GLU A 29 7.26 7.19 15.42
C GLU A 29 6.21 7.49 14.34
N GLY A 30 6.64 7.64 13.08
CA GLY A 30 5.80 7.96 11.94
C GLY A 30 5.98 9.40 11.46
N SER A 31 5.79 9.63 10.17
CA SER A 31 6.01 10.93 9.51
C SER A 31 4.75 11.77 9.35
N CYS A 32 3.56 11.20 9.61
CA CYS A 32 2.30 11.89 9.38
C CYS A 32 2.08 12.96 10.45
N PRO A 33 1.87 14.24 10.07
CA PRO A 33 1.68 15.31 11.05
C PRO A 33 0.39 15.19 11.87
N SER A 34 -0.63 14.52 11.31
CA SER A 34 -1.94 14.39 11.95
C SER A 34 -2.04 13.18 12.87
N HIS A 35 -1.41 12.06 12.51
CA HIS A 35 -1.65 10.76 13.14
C HIS A 35 -0.38 10.06 13.63
N GLY A 36 0.81 10.57 13.30
CA GLY A 36 2.07 9.88 13.55
C GLY A 36 2.15 8.57 12.76
N ALA A 37 1.77 7.47 13.40
CA ALA A 37 1.92 6.09 12.94
C ALA A 37 0.69 5.53 12.18
N CYS A 38 0.06 6.33 11.30
CA CYS A 38 -0.87 5.79 10.31
C CYS A 38 -0.12 5.15 9.13
N ILE A 39 -0.81 4.46 8.21
CA ILE A 39 -0.14 3.78 7.09
C ILE A 39 0.75 4.72 6.27
N GLU A 40 0.28 5.91 5.87
CA GLU A 40 1.13 6.90 5.18
C GLU A 40 2.31 7.36 6.05
N GLY A 41 2.07 7.53 7.34
CA GLY A 41 3.09 7.90 8.31
C GLY A 41 4.20 6.86 8.45
N LEU A 42 3.94 5.59 8.13
CA LEU A 42 4.89 4.49 8.27
C LEU A 42 5.45 3.98 6.92
N ALA A 43 4.70 4.11 5.83
CA ALA A 43 4.97 3.44 4.54
C ALA A 43 4.98 4.41 3.34
N SER A 44 5.08 5.72 3.58
CA SER A 44 5.34 6.67 2.49
C SER A 44 6.83 6.76 2.16
N GLY A 45 7.16 7.23 0.95
CA GLY A 45 8.56 7.55 0.62
C GLY A 45 9.20 8.54 1.61
N THR A 46 8.41 9.48 2.13
CA THR A 46 8.81 10.42 3.19
C THR A 46 9.07 9.70 4.50
N ALA A 47 8.23 8.72 4.88
CA ALA A 47 8.44 7.89 6.06
C ALA A 47 9.75 7.10 5.95
N ILE A 48 10.00 6.46 4.80
CA ILE A 48 11.25 5.72 4.52
C ILE A 48 12.45 6.66 4.65
N GLU A 49 12.41 7.84 4.02
CA GLU A 49 13.51 8.79 4.07
C GLU A 49 13.79 9.29 5.49
N LYS A 50 12.75 9.63 6.25
CA LYS A 50 12.89 10.06 7.65
C LYS A 50 13.37 8.93 8.56
N ARG A 51 12.87 7.71 8.37
CA ARG A 51 13.24 6.52 9.16
C ARG A 51 14.71 6.14 8.98
N TYR A 52 15.23 6.20 7.75
CA TYR A 52 16.57 5.68 7.42
C TYR A 52 17.60 6.74 7.04
N GLY A 53 17.22 8.02 7.01
CA GLY A 53 18.08 9.13 6.60
C GLY A 53 18.52 9.07 5.13
N LYS A 54 17.88 8.24 4.30
CA LYS A 54 18.21 8.02 2.88
C LYS A 54 16.94 7.82 2.07
N LYS A 55 16.90 8.39 0.88
CA LYS A 55 15.85 8.10 -0.12
C LYS A 55 15.78 6.60 -0.41
N GLY A 56 14.55 6.08 -0.57
CA GLY A 56 14.30 4.64 -0.80
C GLY A 56 15.12 4.02 -1.93
N MET A 57 15.37 4.74 -3.03
CA MET A 57 16.24 4.27 -4.12
C MET A 57 17.65 3.86 -3.66
N LYS A 58 18.22 4.54 -2.65
CA LYS A 58 19.55 4.22 -2.10
C LYS A 58 19.53 3.04 -1.13
N LEU A 59 18.35 2.50 -0.83
CA LEU A 59 18.12 1.39 0.09
C LEU A 59 17.69 0.11 -0.65
N ALA A 60 17.72 0.10 -1.99
CA ALA A 60 17.22 -1.02 -2.80
C ALA A 60 17.79 -2.39 -2.37
N ASN A 61 19.08 -2.45 -1.99
CA ASN A 61 19.74 -3.69 -1.59
C ASN A 61 19.63 -4.04 -0.10
N ASN A 62 18.83 -3.30 0.69
CA ASN A 62 18.62 -3.58 2.10
C ASN A 62 17.27 -4.27 2.32
N ASP A 63 17.24 -5.59 2.40
CA ASP A 63 16.00 -6.36 2.48
C ASP A 63 15.17 -6.04 3.72
N LYS A 64 15.79 -5.78 4.87
CA LYS A 64 15.07 -5.44 6.11
C LYS A 64 14.19 -4.19 5.96
N VAL A 65 14.64 -3.21 5.18
CA VAL A 65 13.84 -2.00 4.88
C VAL A 65 12.53 -2.38 4.19
N TRP A 66 12.61 -3.24 3.18
CA TRP A 66 11.47 -3.60 2.34
C TRP A 66 10.60 -4.68 3.00
N GLU A 67 11.14 -5.47 3.91
CA GLU A 67 10.37 -6.37 4.76
C GLU A 67 9.44 -5.58 5.70
N ILE A 68 9.94 -4.54 6.36
CA ILE A 68 9.13 -3.66 7.22
C ILE A 68 8.10 -2.90 6.37
N GLU A 69 8.51 -2.40 5.21
CA GLU A 69 7.60 -1.72 4.28
C GLU A 69 6.45 -2.63 3.83
N ALA A 70 6.77 -3.84 3.38
CA ALA A 70 5.79 -4.84 2.98
C ALA A 70 4.88 -5.27 4.13
N TYR A 71 5.37 -5.28 5.38
CA TYR A 71 4.55 -5.57 6.56
C TYR A 71 3.43 -4.54 6.72
N TYR A 72 3.74 -3.25 6.56
CA TYR A 72 2.75 -2.19 6.63
C TYR A 72 1.79 -2.21 5.45
N LEU A 73 2.30 -2.34 4.22
CA LEU A 73 1.47 -2.43 3.02
C LEU A 73 0.52 -3.64 3.07
N ALA A 74 0.98 -4.78 3.59
CA ALA A 74 0.17 -5.98 3.73
C ALA A 74 -0.98 -5.81 4.74
N GLN A 75 -0.76 -5.12 5.86
CA GLN A 75 -1.84 -4.79 6.80
C GLN A 75 -2.88 -3.89 6.15
N ALA A 76 -2.45 -2.89 5.38
CA ALA A 76 -3.36 -2.01 4.66
C ALA A 76 -4.19 -2.80 3.63
N CYS A 77 -3.53 -3.63 2.81
CA CYS A 77 -4.22 -4.50 1.85
C CYS A 77 -5.20 -5.46 2.53
N MET A 78 -4.84 -6.03 3.68
CA MET A 78 -5.71 -6.91 4.47
C MET A 78 -6.95 -6.15 4.94
N ASN A 79 -6.78 -4.98 5.54
CA ASN A 79 -7.87 -4.12 5.98
C ASN A 79 -8.81 -3.76 4.81
N TYR A 80 -8.27 -3.31 3.68
CA TYR A 80 -9.09 -2.99 2.51
C TYR A 80 -9.80 -4.21 1.96
N TYR A 81 -9.14 -5.37 1.97
CA TYR A 81 -9.74 -6.61 1.49
C TYR A 81 -10.93 -7.02 2.35
N VAL A 82 -10.78 -7.08 3.67
CA VAL A 82 -11.86 -7.51 4.57
C VAL A 82 -13.00 -6.48 4.66
N ILE A 83 -12.75 -5.20 4.42
CA ILE A 83 -13.77 -4.14 4.45
C ILE A 83 -14.51 -4.03 3.11
N LEU A 84 -13.77 -4.00 1.99
CA LEU A 84 -14.31 -3.62 0.67
C LEU A 84 -14.49 -4.80 -0.28
N GLN A 85 -13.86 -5.95 -0.01
CA GLN A 85 -13.85 -7.12 -0.90
C GLN A 85 -13.57 -6.75 -2.38
N PRO A 86 -12.46 -6.05 -2.68
CA PRO A 86 -12.15 -5.64 -4.04
C PRO A 86 -11.72 -6.83 -4.89
N GLU A 87 -12.04 -6.78 -6.19
CA GLU A 87 -11.56 -7.75 -7.18
C GLU A 87 -10.05 -7.59 -7.46
N LYS A 88 -9.54 -6.35 -7.36
CA LYS A 88 -8.12 -6.02 -7.54
C LYS A 88 -7.70 -4.88 -6.60
N ILE A 89 -6.46 -4.95 -6.13
CA ILE A 89 -5.73 -3.93 -5.39
C ILE A 89 -4.51 -3.56 -6.24
N ILE A 90 -4.52 -2.36 -6.81
CA ILE A 90 -3.42 -1.86 -7.65
C ILE A 90 -2.52 -0.99 -6.79
N LEU A 91 -1.28 -1.43 -6.57
CA LEU A 91 -0.30 -0.69 -5.78
C LEU A 91 0.66 0.05 -6.71
N GLY A 92 0.62 1.38 -6.69
CA GLY A 92 1.47 2.23 -7.51
C GLY A 92 2.34 3.20 -6.69
N GLY A 93 2.95 4.17 -7.38
CA GLY A 93 3.77 5.21 -6.77
C GLY A 93 5.25 4.84 -6.63
N GLY A 94 6.07 5.83 -6.28
CA GLY A 94 7.54 5.72 -6.33
C GLY A 94 8.14 4.64 -5.43
N VAL A 95 7.51 4.32 -4.30
CA VAL A 95 7.94 3.23 -3.39
C VAL A 95 7.78 1.87 -4.07
N MET A 96 6.65 1.65 -4.75
CA MET A 96 6.34 0.41 -5.45
C MET A 96 7.18 0.16 -6.71
N LYS A 97 8.09 1.08 -7.07
CA LYS A 97 9.15 0.81 -8.06
C LYS A 97 10.17 -0.22 -7.57
N GLN A 98 10.18 -0.53 -6.27
CA GLN A 98 10.90 -1.69 -5.74
C GLN A 98 10.06 -2.95 -5.94
N GLU A 99 10.24 -3.63 -7.07
CA GLU A 99 9.37 -4.73 -7.49
C GLU A 99 9.27 -5.89 -6.48
N LYS A 100 10.32 -6.13 -5.68
CA LYS A 100 10.28 -7.15 -4.61
C LYS A 100 9.19 -6.90 -3.57
N LEU A 101 8.72 -5.66 -3.41
CA LEU A 101 7.62 -5.34 -2.51
C LEU A 101 6.32 -6.04 -2.88
N TYR A 102 6.05 -6.30 -4.16
CA TYR A 102 4.82 -6.99 -4.53
C TYR A 102 4.78 -8.40 -3.92
N GLU A 103 5.86 -9.16 -4.03
CA GLU A 103 5.88 -10.52 -3.48
C GLU A 103 5.89 -10.51 -1.95
N MET A 104 6.74 -9.68 -1.34
CA MET A 104 6.80 -9.55 0.13
C MET A 104 5.44 -9.13 0.72
N THR A 105 4.73 -8.21 0.05
CA THR A 105 3.40 -7.74 0.48
C THR A 105 2.37 -8.85 0.36
N ARG A 106 2.35 -9.61 -0.76
CA ARG A 106 1.44 -10.74 -0.96
C ARG A 106 1.63 -11.83 0.09
N GLU A 107 2.88 -12.20 0.36
CA GLU A 107 3.21 -13.22 1.38
C GLU A 107 2.71 -12.80 2.76
N LYS A 108 2.99 -11.57 3.18
CA LYS A 108 2.54 -11.06 4.48
C LYS A 108 1.03 -10.86 4.54
N PHE A 109 0.41 -10.43 3.45
CA PHE A 109 -1.04 -10.32 3.33
C PHE A 109 -1.72 -11.67 3.57
N MET A 110 -1.25 -12.74 2.92
CA MET A 110 -1.79 -14.09 3.11
C MET A 110 -1.58 -14.58 4.54
N LYS A 111 -0.43 -14.27 5.16
CA LYS A 111 -0.16 -14.58 6.57
C LYS A 111 -1.13 -13.85 7.52
N PHE A 112 -1.38 -12.56 7.31
CA PHE A 112 -2.34 -11.80 8.12
C PHE A 112 -3.78 -12.23 7.92
N LEU A 113 -4.16 -12.58 6.68
CA LEU A 113 -5.49 -13.07 6.39
C LEU A 113 -5.73 -14.44 7.03
N ASN A 114 -4.67 -15.24 7.21
CA ASN A 114 -4.68 -16.51 7.94
C ASN A 114 -5.81 -17.47 7.49
N GLY A 115 -6.09 -17.49 6.19
CA GLY A 115 -7.16 -18.31 5.60
C GLY A 115 -8.58 -17.94 6.02
N TYR A 116 -8.80 -16.79 6.66
CA TYR A 116 -10.13 -16.36 7.12
C TYR A 116 -11.11 -16.13 5.96
N LEU A 117 -10.63 -15.58 4.85
CA LEU A 117 -11.38 -15.43 3.60
C LEU A 117 -10.62 -16.06 2.45
N GLU A 118 -11.36 -16.53 1.46
CA GLU A 118 -10.80 -17.17 0.28
C GLU A 118 -10.14 -16.15 -0.65
N VAL A 119 -8.88 -16.38 -1.00
CA VAL A 119 -8.15 -15.60 -2.01
C VAL A 119 -7.65 -16.58 -3.06
N PRO A 120 -8.40 -16.78 -4.17
CA PRO A 120 -8.06 -17.79 -5.17
C PRO A 120 -6.67 -17.58 -5.78
N ASN A 121 -6.31 -16.31 -6.05
CA ASN A 121 -4.99 -15.97 -6.56
C ASN A 121 -4.54 -14.57 -6.09
N VAL A 122 -3.64 -14.55 -5.10
CA VAL A 122 -3.11 -13.30 -4.55
C VAL A 122 -2.33 -12.46 -5.57
N ARG A 123 -1.76 -13.09 -6.62
CA ARG A 123 -1.02 -12.39 -7.69
C ARG A 123 -1.95 -11.71 -8.69
N GLN A 124 -3.21 -12.12 -8.76
CA GLN A 124 -4.24 -11.42 -9.54
C GLN A 124 -4.98 -10.36 -8.70
N LEU A 125 -5.03 -10.55 -7.38
CA LEU A 125 -5.58 -9.58 -6.45
C LEU A 125 -4.66 -8.37 -6.29
N ILE A 126 -3.41 -8.55 -5.86
CA ILE A 126 -2.47 -7.45 -5.59
C ILE A 126 -1.51 -7.32 -6.77
N VAL A 127 -1.65 -6.25 -7.55
CA VAL A 127 -0.98 -6.07 -8.85
C VAL A 127 -0.29 -4.71 -8.98
N ALA A 128 0.66 -4.63 -9.92
CA ALA A 128 1.25 -3.38 -10.37
C ALA A 128 0.30 -2.64 -11.32
N PRO A 129 0.38 -1.31 -11.44
CA PRO A 129 -0.31 -0.58 -12.51
C PRO A 129 0.28 -0.96 -13.87
N GLU A 130 -0.57 -1.06 -14.89
CA GLU A 130 -0.17 -1.46 -16.25
C GLU A 130 0.04 -0.27 -17.20
N LEU A 131 -0.23 0.95 -16.71
CA LEU A 131 -0.22 2.18 -17.52
C LEU A 131 1.07 2.98 -17.36
N ASN A 132 2.19 2.36 -16.99
CA ASN A 132 3.52 2.99 -16.94
C ASN A 132 3.58 4.36 -16.20
N ASP A 133 2.95 4.45 -15.03
CA ASP A 133 2.78 5.69 -14.25
C ASP A 133 1.80 6.75 -14.84
N ASP A 134 1.20 6.51 -16.01
CA ASP A 134 0.23 7.42 -16.65
C ASP A 134 -1.22 7.23 -16.17
N GLN A 135 -1.49 6.28 -15.27
CA GLN A 135 -2.85 5.98 -14.79
C GLN A 135 -3.61 7.21 -14.26
N GLY A 136 -2.91 8.17 -13.64
CA GLY A 136 -3.53 9.39 -13.12
C GLY A 136 -3.94 10.35 -14.24
N VAL A 137 -3.07 10.54 -15.24
CA VAL A 137 -3.31 11.44 -16.37
C VAL A 137 -4.41 10.87 -17.27
N ILE A 138 -4.35 9.57 -17.59
CA ILE A 138 -5.38 8.89 -18.38
C ILE A 138 -6.72 8.94 -17.64
N GLY A 139 -6.73 8.69 -16.32
CA GLY A 139 -7.94 8.80 -15.50
C GLY A 139 -8.55 10.20 -15.54
N ALA A 140 -7.74 11.25 -15.48
CA ALA A 140 -8.21 12.63 -15.60
C ALA A 140 -8.83 12.92 -16.97
N MET A 141 -8.25 12.41 -18.06
CA MET A 141 -8.82 12.53 -19.41
C MET A 141 -10.17 11.83 -19.53
N LEU A 142 -10.34 10.66 -18.90
CA LEU A 142 -11.60 9.92 -18.88
C LEU A 142 -12.69 10.63 -18.09
N LEU A 143 -12.36 11.44 -17.08
CA LEU A 143 -13.33 12.24 -16.32
C LEU A 143 -13.90 13.43 -17.12
N CYS A 144 -13.24 13.82 -18.21
CA CYS A 144 -13.70 14.89 -19.09
C CYS A 144 -14.64 14.41 -20.21
N GLN A 145 -14.93 13.10 -20.29
CA GLN A 145 -15.85 12.50 -21.26
C GLN A 145 -17.28 12.46 -20.71
#